data_AF-A0AAP0WFS3-F1
#
_entry.id   AF-A0AAP0WFS3-F1
#
_cell.length_a   1.000
_cell.length_b   1.000
_cell.length_c   1.000
_cell.angle_alpha   90.00
_cell.angle_beta   90.00
_cell.angle_gamma   90.00
#
_symmetry.space_group_name_H-M   'P 1'
#
loop_
_entity.id
_entity.type
_entity.pdbx_description
1 polymer ?
#
loop_
_entity_poly.entity_id
_entity_poly.type
_entity_poly.pdbx_seq_one_letter_code
_entity_poly.pdbx_strand_id
1 'polypeptide(L)' 'MKVSPVLVNREAVQEMLGGISRSTFYNKRKEWKQKNTPFPEEVPGMPPVKGGSIYRYDEVIKFCRQMGFIASEQH' A
#
# COMPACT_ATOMS: atom_id res chain seq x y z
N MET A 1 -11.08 20.52 -4.93
CA MET A 1 -10.11 19.48 -5.34
C MET A 1 -9.69 18.70 -4.10
N LYS A 2 -9.97 17.40 -4.03
CA LYS A 2 -9.37 16.55 -2.99
C LYS A 2 -7.93 16.28 -3.43
N VAL A 3 -6.96 16.86 -2.73
CA VAL A 3 -5.55 16.58 -2.97
C VAL A 3 -5.32 15.16 -2.47
N SER A 4 -5.08 14.22 -3.39
CA SER A 4 -4.70 12.86 -3.01
C SER A 4 -3.38 12.95 -2.21
N PRO A 5 -3.30 12.31 -1.04
CA PRO A 5 -2.09 12.37 -0.24
C PRO A 5 -0.93 11.80 -1.05
N VAL A 6 0.20 12.51 -1.10
CA VAL A 6 1.41 12.05 -1.80
C VAL A 6 2.01 10.82 -1.10
N LEU A 7 1.79 10.73 0.22
CA LEU A 7 2.38 9.74 1.11
C LEU A 7 1.28 9.08 1.95
N VAL A 8 1.40 7.76 2.13
CA VAL A 8 0.50 6.97 2.98
C VAL A 8 1.29 6.10 3.94
N ASN A 9 0.80 5.96 5.17
CA ASN A 9 1.39 5.06 6.16
C ASN A 9 0.87 3.62 5.96
N ARG A 10 1.53 2.66 6.62
CA ARG A 10 1.15 1.24 6.57
C ARG A 10 -0.31 1.01 6.98
N GLU A 11 -0.83 1.69 8.00
CA GLU A 11 -2.23 1.54 8.41
C GLU A 11 -3.21 1.93 7.29
N ALA A 12 -2.98 3.06 6.61
CA ALA A 12 -3.80 3.43 5.45
C ALA A 12 -3.68 2.40 4.32
N VAL A 13 -2.48 1.85 4.08
CA VAL A 13 -2.28 0.75 3.11
C VAL A 13 -3.09 -0.49 3.50
N GLN A 14 -3.13 -0.85 4.77
CA GLN A 14 -3.89 -2.00 5.27
C GLN A 14 -5.39 -1.83 5.02
N GLU A 15 -5.92 -0.63 5.25
CA GLU A 15 -7.32 -0.29 4.92
C GLU A 15 -7.60 -0.39 3.42
N MET A 16 -6.71 0.13 2.58
CA MET A 16 -6.81 0.04 1.11
C MET A 16 -6.81 -1.40 0.58
N LEU A 17 -6.25 -2.34 1.34
CA LEU A 17 -6.21 -3.76 1.01
C LEU A 17 -7.40 -4.54 1.61
N GLY A 18 -8.44 -3.85 2.08
CA GLY A 18 -9.63 -4.43 2.69
C GLY A 18 -9.55 -4.57 4.21
N GLY A 19 -8.84 -3.67 4.89
CA GLY A 19 -8.75 -3.66 6.37
C GLY A 19 -7.94 -4.81 6.94
N ILE A 20 -6.85 -5.22 6.28
CA ILE A 20 -6.08 -6.40 6.70
C ILE A 20 -5.20 -6.12 7.93
N SER A 21 -4.98 -7.14 8.75
CA SER A 21 -4.07 -7.04 9.89
C SER A 21 -2.60 -6.82 9.46
N ARG A 22 -1.78 -6.35 10.40
CA ARG A 22 -0.34 -6.09 10.15
C ARG A 22 0.39 -7.36 9.74
N SER A 23 0.14 -8.49 10.43
CA SER A 23 0.77 -9.77 10.12
C SER A 23 0.33 -10.29 8.76
N THR A 24 -0.96 -10.15 8.42
CA THR A 24 -1.50 -10.48 7.10
C THR A 24 -0.82 -9.67 6.00
N PHE A 25 -0.60 -8.37 6.21
CA PHE A 25 0.12 -7.53 5.25
C PHE A 25 1.55 -8.04 4.99
N TYR A 26 2.32 -8.38 6.02
CA TYR A 26 3.68 -8.91 5.83
C TYR A 26 3.70 -10.28 5.14
N ASN A 27 2.76 -11.17 5.45
CA ASN A 27 2.65 -12.47 4.78
C ASN A 27 2.32 -12.28 3.29
N LYS A 28 1.34 -11.44 2.97
CA LYS A 28 1.01 -11.10 1.57
C LYS A 28 2.21 -10.47 0.85
N ARG A 29 2.96 -9.58 1.50
CA ARG A 29 4.18 -8.99 0.92
C ARG A 29 5.22 -10.04 0.54
N LYS A 30 5.39 -11.10 1.33
CA LYS A 30 6.25 -12.24 0.99
C LYS A 30 5.70 -13.04 -0.20
N GLU A 31 4.42 -13.38 -0.18
CA GLU A 31 3.75 -14.09 -1.28
C GLU A 31 3.86 -13.34 -2.61
N TRP A 32 3.61 -12.04 -2.59
CA TRP A 32 3.72 -11.14 -3.73
C TRP A 32 5.14 -11.07 -4.29
N LYS A 33 6.15 -11.03 -3.42
CA LYS A 33 7.56 -11.11 -3.83
C LYS A 33 7.87 -12.45 -4.50
N GLN A 34 7.33 -13.56 -3.99
CA GLN A 34 7.52 -14.89 -4.58
C GLN A 34 6.81 -15.05 -5.94
N LYS A 35 5.69 -14.35 -6.14
CA LYS A 35 4.90 -14.35 -7.39
C LYS A 35 5.39 -13.35 -8.44
N ASN A 36 6.57 -12.74 -8.25
CA ASN A 36 7.12 -11.68 -9.11
C ASN A 36 6.22 -10.43 -9.25
N THR A 37 5.38 -10.16 -8.25
CA THR A 37 4.53 -8.97 -8.17
C THR A 37 4.78 -8.24 -6.86
N PRO A 38 6.00 -7.74 -6.58
CA PRO A 38 6.33 -7.19 -5.27
C PRO A 38 5.47 -5.97 -4.93
N PHE A 39 5.13 -5.84 -3.64
CA PHE A 39 4.52 -4.60 -3.11
C PHE A 39 5.53 -3.45 -3.19
N PRO A 40 5.08 -2.20 -3.39
CA PRO A 40 5.93 -1.02 -3.36
C PRO A 40 6.87 -0.96 -2.14
N GLU A 41 8.05 -0.38 -2.37
CA GLU A 41 9.01 -0.14 -1.30
C GLU A 41 8.60 1.06 -0.46
N GLU A 42 9.07 1.06 0.79
CA GLU A 42 8.89 2.22 1.66
C GLU A 42 9.79 3.36 1.18
N VAL A 43 9.36 4.60 1.41
CA VAL A 43 10.14 5.76 1.02
C VAL A 43 11.43 5.80 1.85
N PRO A 44 12.61 5.75 1.20
CA PRO A 44 13.88 5.70 1.90
C PRO A 44 14.12 7.00 2.68
N GLY A 45 14.71 6.87 3.87
CA GLY A 45 15.08 8.02 4.70
C GLY A 45 13.93 8.67 5.46
N MET A 46 12.69 8.16 5.36
CA MET A 46 11.60 8.60 6.24
C MET A 46 11.50 7.71 7.49
N PRO A 47 11.55 8.30 8.70
CA PRO A 47 11.32 7.54 9.91
C PRO A 47 9.87 7.02 9.94
N PRO A 48 9.62 5.83 10.50
CA PRO A 48 8.25 5.35 10.70
C PRO A 48 7.50 6.33 11.60
N VAL A 49 6.36 6.83 11.11
CA VAL A 49 5.47 7.71 11.88
C VAL A 49 4.41 6.88 12.61
N LYS A 50 3.51 7.54 13.35
CA LYS A 50 2.33 6.87 13.91
C LYS A 50 1.56 6.16 12.78
N GLY A 51 1.47 4.83 12.89
CA GLY A 51 0.88 3.97 11.85
C GLY A 51 1.88 3.26 10.92
N GLY A 52 3.20 3.42 11.12
CA GLY A 52 4.25 2.58 10.52
C GLY A 52 5.01 3.21 9.35
N SER A 53 5.60 2.35 8.51
CA SER A 53 6.35 2.74 7.31
C SER A 53 5.53 3.63 6.36
N ILE A 54 6.21 4.52 5.66
CA ILE A 54 5.62 5.43 4.68
C ILE A 54 5.85 4.90 3.26
N TYR A 55 4.82 4.96 2.43
CA TYR A 55 4.82 4.54 1.03
C TYR A 55 4.34 5.69 0.14
N ARG A 56 4.73 5.69 -1.14
CA ARG A 56 4.15 6.61 -2.11
C ARG A 56 2.75 6.15 -2.50
N TYR A 57 1.78 7.05 -2.44
CA TYR A 57 0.39 6.71 -2.70
C TYR A 57 0.14 6.23 -4.13
N ASP A 58 0.81 6.82 -5.12
CA ASP A 58 0.71 6.47 -6.53
C ASP A 58 1.15 5.02 -6.79
N GLU A 59 2.26 4.59 -6.20
CA GLU A 59 2.77 3.22 -6.29
C GLU A 59 1.81 2.24 -5.60
N VAL A 60 1.30 2.58 -4.42
CA VAL A 60 0.33 1.75 -3.68
C VAL A 60 -0.97 1.60 -4.46
N ILE A 61 -1.56 2.67 -4.98
CA ILE A 61 -2.80 2.60 -5.75
C ILE A 61 -2.60 1.86 -7.06
N LYS A 62 -1.47 2.06 -7.75
CA LYS A 62 -1.14 1.29 -8.94
C LYS A 62 -1.08 -0.21 -8.64
N PHE A 63 -0.42 -0.59 -7.54
CA PHE A 63 -0.38 -1.97 -7.07
C PHE A 63 -1.78 -2.51 -6.74
N CYS A 64 -2.56 -1.77 -5.95
CA CYS A 64 -3.90 -2.20 -5.55
C CYS A 64 -4.84 -2.37 -6.74
N ARG A 65 -4.75 -1.51 -7.76
CA ARG A 65 -5.49 -1.64 -9.02
C ARG A 65 -5.04 -2.86 -9.82
N GLN A 66 -3.72 -3.08 -9.95
CA GLN A 66 -3.17 -4.23 -10.67
C GLN A 66 -3.59 -5.56 -10.01
N MET A 67 -3.70 -5.59 -8.69
CA MET A 67 -4.10 -6.77 -7.93
C MET A 67 -5.62 -6.93 -7.78
N GLY A 68 -6.42 -5.95 -8.21
CA GLY A 68 -7.88 -5.95 -8.09
C GLY A 68 -8.41 -5.71 -6.68
N PHE A 69 -7.63 -5.12 -5.77
CA PHE A 69 -8.07 -4.80 -4.40
C PHE A 69 -8.97 -3.57 -4.30
N ILE A 70 -8.81 -2.65 -5.23
CA ILE A 70 -9.64 -1.44 -5.32
C ILE A 70 -10.30 -1.50 -6.68
N ALA A 71 -11.63 -1.41 -6.71
CA ALA A 71 -12.36 -1.20 -7.95
C ALA A 71 -11.78 0.04 -8.63
N SER A 72 -11.56 -0.02 -9.95
CA SER A 72 -11.31 1.20 -10.71
C SER A 72 -12.58 2.03 -10.73
N GLU A 73 -12.94 2.70 -9.63
CA GLU A 73 -13.84 3.85 -9.66
C GLU A 73 -13.05 4.98 -10.36
N GLN A 74 -13.23 5.17 -11.67
CA GLN A 74 -14.36 5.74 -12.41
C GLN A 74 -14.52 7.24 -12.16
N HIS A 75 -14.12 8.01 -13.18
CA HIS A 75 -14.47 9.39 -13.54
C HIS A 75 -14.17 10.54 -12.56
#